data_AF-L9VS60-F1
#
_entry.id   AF-L9VS60-F1
#
_cell.length_a   1.000
_cell.length_b   1.000
_cell.length_c   1.000
_cell.angle_alpha   90.00
_cell.angle_beta   90.00
_cell.angle_gamma   90.00
#
_symmetry.space_group_name_H-M   'P 1'
#
loop_
_entity.id
_entity.type
_entity.pdbx_description
1 polymer ?
#
loop_
_entity_poly.entity_id
_entity_poly.type
_entity_poly.pdbx_seq_one_letter_code
_entity_poly.pdbx_strand_id
1 'polypeptide(L)'
;MTGDRDVSKNQSDTDIHRRASPDSSRGRVRFDGGSDPGRDRHRILRELRGELARHPAVRSIEGEPPDEYRELRATLDPSWFGRPAETASLRVTWIPDPLPGPEAADRTNDTWMRTPIQAYYTIHYSETDGLDCGFHCEPNPHVDGLLHYQERDDADDTYTYEPVSFGARSVSGLLWEVMDALADRLDDSE
;
A
#
# COMPACT_ATOMS: atom_id res chain seq x y z
N MET A 1 -15.02 -69.49 68.08
CA MET A 1 -13.94 -68.80 68.83
C MET A 1 -13.17 -68.01 67.79
N THR A 2 -13.14 -66.70 67.73
CA THR A 2 -13.33 -65.54 68.64
C THR A 2 -13.70 -64.37 67.69
N GLY A 3 -14.69 -63.52 67.96
CA GLY A 3 -14.55 -62.30 68.78
C GLY A 3 -13.71 -61.24 68.03
N ASP A 4 -14.07 -59.97 67.85
CA ASP A 4 -15.13 -59.14 68.43
C ASP A 4 -15.06 -57.76 67.71
N ARG A 5 -16.21 -57.07 67.54
CA ARG A 5 -16.46 -55.58 67.55
C ARG A 5 -15.65 -54.60 66.67
N ASP A 6 -16.13 -53.44 66.21
CA ASP A 6 -17.35 -52.66 66.48
C ASP A 6 -17.61 -51.59 65.39
N VAL A 7 -18.91 -51.36 65.09
CA VAL A 7 -19.67 -50.08 64.92
C VAL A 7 -19.20 -49.03 63.87
N SER A 8 -19.93 -48.92 62.73
CA SER A 8 -21.03 -47.96 62.37
C SER A 8 -20.57 -46.50 62.13
N LYS A 9 -21.10 -45.68 61.20
CA LYS A 9 -22.29 -45.71 60.33
C LYS A 9 -22.14 -44.62 59.23
N ASN A 10 -22.69 -44.91 58.04
CA ASN A 10 -23.48 -44.02 57.16
C ASN A 10 -22.95 -42.62 56.78
N GLN A 11 -22.79 -42.34 55.48
CA GLN A 11 -23.89 -41.95 54.57
C GLN A 11 -23.38 -41.73 53.14
N SER A 12 -24.34 -41.81 52.22
CA SER A 12 -24.24 -42.11 50.80
C SER A 12 -24.07 -40.89 49.89
N ASP A 13 -23.64 -41.22 48.66
CA ASP A 13 -23.85 -40.53 47.38
C ASP A 13 -23.32 -39.11 47.22
N THR A 14 -22.30 -38.99 46.37
CA THR A 14 -22.48 -38.25 45.13
C THR A 14 -21.41 -38.67 44.12
N ASP A 15 -21.89 -39.08 42.94
CA ASP A 15 -21.21 -39.03 41.66
C ASP A 15 -20.10 -37.99 41.61
N ILE A 16 -18.91 -38.32 41.10
CA ILE A 16 -18.38 -37.76 39.83
C ILE A 16 -17.34 -38.73 39.26
N HIS A 17 -17.62 -39.09 38.01
CA HIS A 17 -16.86 -39.94 37.12
C HIS A 17 -15.36 -39.59 36.97
N ARG A 18 -14.55 -40.63 37.15
CA ARG A 18 -13.57 -41.17 36.19
C ARG A 18 -12.78 -40.14 35.37
N ARG A 19 -11.56 -39.85 35.85
CA ARG A 19 -10.45 -39.32 35.04
C ARG A 19 -10.18 -40.23 33.85
N ALA A 20 -10.29 -39.67 32.66
CA ALA A 20 -9.64 -40.15 31.45
C ALA A 20 -9.03 -38.93 30.74
N SER A 21 -7.71 -38.90 30.64
CA SER A 21 -7.03 -38.34 29.48
C SER A 21 -6.72 -39.54 28.58
N PRO A 22 -6.82 -39.42 27.25
CA PRO A 22 -5.71 -38.82 26.54
C PRO A 22 -6.10 -38.02 25.27
N ASP A 23 -5.10 -37.30 24.77
CA ASP A 23 -4.93 -36.94 23.37
C ASP A 23 -5.84 -35.84 22.78
N SER A 24 -5.57 -34.60 23.18
CA SER A 24 -5.88 -33.44 22.34
C SER A 24 -4.62 -33.02 21.62
N SER A 25 -4.50 -33.54 20.40
CA SER A 25 -3.89 -32.92 19.23
C SER A 25 -3.55 -31.46 19.48
N ARG A 26 -2.27 -31.17 19.78
CA ARG A 26 -1.73 -29.83 19.67
C ARG A 26 -1.82 -29.46 18.20
N GLY A 27 -2.96 -28.89 17.81
CA GLY A 27 -3.09 -28.14 16.58
C GLY A 27 -1.97 -27.13 16.58
N ARG A 28 -0.94 -27.39 15.76
CA ARG A 28 0.04 -26.38 15.40
C ARG A 28 -0.78 -25.28 14.76
N VAL A 29 -1.04 -24.22 15.52
CA VAL A 29 -1.47 -22.94 14.97
C VAL A 29 -0.36 -22.57 14.00
N ARG A 30 -0.60 -22.80 12.72
CA ARG A 30 0.18 -22.15 11.67
C ARG A 30 -0.13 -20.68 11.84
N PHE A 31 0.86 -19.93 12.30
CA PHE A 31 0.88 -18.51 12.00
C PHE A 31 1.08 -18.46 10.48
N ASP A 32 -0.02 -18.28 9.74
CA ASP A 32 0.04 -17.86 8.35
C ASP A 32 0.73 -16.50 8.42
N GLY A 33 2.04 -16.46 8.16
CA GLY A 33 2.89 -15.30 8.42
C GLY A 33 2.19 -14.03 7.97
N GLY A 34 1.80 -13.20 8.95
CA GLY A 34 1.01 -11.99 8.69
C GLY A 34 1.71 -11.15 7.64
N SER A 35 0.92 -10.49 6.78
CA SER A 35 1.45 -9.45 5.90
C SER A 35 2.25 -8.47 6.76
N ASP A 36 3.55 -8.38 6.46
CA ASP A 36 4.38 -7.30 6.96
C ASP A 36 4.26 -6.18 5.92
N PRO A 37 3.58 -5.06 6.25
CA PRO A 37 3.39 -3.96 5.31
C PRO A 37 4.71 -3.43 4.74
N GLY A 38 5.81 -3.54 5.50
CA GLY A 38 7.14 -3.19 5.04
C GLY A 38 7.64 -4.16 3.96
N ARG A 39 7.45 -5.47 4.16
CA ARG A 39 7.81 -6.50 3.19
C ARG A 39 6.99 -6.40 1.91
N ASP A 40 5.70 -6.14 2.01
CA ASP A 40 4.83 -5.99 0.84
C ASP A 40 5.15 -4.72 0.06
N ARG A 41 5.35 -3.58 0.74
CA ARG A 41 5.85 -2.35 0.11
C ARG A 41 7.16 -2.60 -0.63
N HIS A 42 8.13 -3.21 0.03
CA HIS A 42 9.45 -3.50 -0.55
C HIS A 42 9.36 -4.38 -1.80
N ARG A 43 8.51 -5.41 -1.77
CA ARG A 43 8.24 -6.27 -2.93
C ARG A 43 7.66 -5.46 -4.09
N ILE A 44 6.65 -4.62 -3.82
CA ILE A 44 5.96 -3.81 -4.82
C ILE A 44 6.90 -2.77 -5.44
N LEU A 45 7.66 -2.04 -4.63
CA LEU A 45 8.59 -1.03 -5.15
C LEU A 45 9.74 -1.68 -5.93
N ARG A 46 10.17 -2.90 -5.60
CA ARG A 46 11.13 -3.65 -6.44
C ARG A 46 10.55 -4.05 -7.79
N GLU A 47 9.27 -4.44 -7.83
CA GLU A 47 8.55 -4.70 -9.09
C GLU A 47 8.48 -3.42 -9.93
N LEU A 48 7.97 -2.33 -9.36
CA LEU A 48 7.84 -1.03 -10.02
C LEU A 48 9.19 -0.49 -10.52
N ARG A 49 10.27 -0.69 -9.76
CA ARG A 49 11.63 -0.34 -10.21
C ARG A 49 12.01 -1.10 -11.48
N GLY A 50 11.69 -2.39 -11.54
CA GLY A 50 11.97 -3.22 -12.71
C GLY A 50 11.19 -2.77 -13.94
N GLU A 51 9.93 -2.35 -13.75
CA GLU A 51 9.10 -1.78 -14.82
C GLU A 51 9.61 -0.42 -15.28
N LEU A 52 9.83 0.53 -14.37
CA LEU A 52 10.37 1.85 -14.69
C LEU A 52 11.73 1.76 -15.39
N ALA A 53 12.61 0.84 -14.99
CA ALA A 53 13.89 0.64 -15.66
C ALA A 53 13.78 0.22 -17.14
N ARG A 54 12.60 -0.22 -17.60
CA ARG A 54 12.33 -0.53 -19.02
C ARG A 54 11.73 0.66 -19.79
N HIS A 55 11.28 1.70 -19.10
CA HIS A 55 10.73 2.89 -19.73
C HIS A 55 11.86 3.72 -20.36
N PRO A 56 11.75 4.13 -21.64
CA PRO A 56 12.85 4.77 -22.35
C PRO A 56 13.24 6.15 -21.80
N ALA A 57 12.30 6.86 -21.18
CA ALA A 57 12.58 8.12 -20.49
C ALA A 57 13.42 7.96 -19.20
N VAL A 58 13.53 6.77 -18.62
CA VAL A 58 14.22 6.56 -17.35
C VAL A 58 15.73 6.41 -17.59
N ARG A 59 16.52 7.37 -17.09
CA ARG A 59 18.00 7.35 -17.17
C ARG A 59 18.62 6.53 -16.03
N SER A 60 18.09 6.66 -14.82
CA SER A 60 18.52 5.90 -13.64
C SER A 60 17.35 5.75 -12.67
N ILE A 61 17.40 4.71 -11.83
CA ILE A 61 16.40 4.48 -10.79
C ILE A 61 16.95 3.74 -9.58
N GLU A 62 16.70 4.30 -8.41
CA GLU A 62 17.17 3.82 -7.12
C GLU A 62 15.99 3.66 -6.16
N GLY A 63 16.10 2.68 -5.26
CA GLY A 63 15.19 2.55 -4.13
C GLY A 63 15.80 3.22 -2.92
N GLU A 64 15.03 4.04 -2.21
CA GLU A 64 15.52 4.82 -1.09
C GLU A 64 14.83 4.44 0.23
N PRO A 65 15.57 4.11 1.30
CA PRO A 65 16.99 3.78 1.29
C PRO A 65 17.27 2.43 0.56
N PRO A 66 18.50 2.18 0.06
CA PRO A 66 18.84 1.08 -0.86
C PRO A 66 18.38 -0.33 -0.48
N ASP A 67 18.28 -0.63 0.81
CA ASP A 67 17.91 -1.96 1.29
C ASP A 67 16.45 -2.07 1.78
N GLU A 68 15.80 -0.95 2.06
CA GLU A 68 14.44 -0.94 2.64
C GLU A 68 13.35 -0.57 1.64
N TYR A 69 13.72 0.08 0.52
CA TYR A 69 12.79 0.54 -0.52
C TYR A 69 11.54 1.18 0.11
N ARG A 70 11.71 2.35 0.73
CA ARG A 70 10.56 3.13 1.23
C ARG A 70 9.93 3.93 0.10
N GLU A 71 10.74 4.36 -0.85
CA GLU A 71 10.33 5.02 -2.08
C GLU A 71 11.26 4.64 -3.24
N LEU A 72 10.86 4.94 -4.47
CA LEU A 72 11.75 4.97 -5.63
C LEU A 72 12.04 6.41 -6.01
N ARG A 73 13.26 6.66 -6.47
CA ARG A 73 13.66 7.90 -7.12
C ARG A 73 14.28 7.56 -8.47
N ALA A 74 13.67 8.06 -9.53
CA ALA A 74 14.20 7.94 -10.88
C ALA A 74 14.61 9.31 -11.42
N THR A 75 15.69 9.32 -12.18
CA THR A 75 16.05 10.47 -13.03
C THR A 75 15.50 10.21 -14.42
N LEU A 76 14.71 11.14 -14.92
CA LEU A 76 14.10 11.07 -16.25
C LEU A 76 14.78 12.00 -17.24
N ASP A 77 14.66 11.67 -18.52
CA ASP A 77 14.93 12.52 -19.65
C ASP A 77 13.61 13.18 -20.12
N PRO A 78 13.39 14.47 -19.80
CA PRO A 78 12.13 15.16 -20.10
C PRO A 78 11.81 15.26 -21.59
N SER A 79 12.83 15.15 -22.46
CA SER A 79 12.64 15.22 -23.91
C SER A 79 11.77 14.09 -24.47
N TRP A 80 11.65 12.97 -23.75
CA TRP A 80 10.70 11.90 -24.09
C TRP A 80 9.24 12.30 -23.95
N PHE A 81 8.96 13.35 -23.18
CA PHE A 81 7.64 13.94 -22.96
C PHE A 81 7.49 15.30 -23.65
N GLY A 82 8.36 15.62 -24.62
CA GLY A 82 8.32 16.92 -25.31
C GLY A 82 8.80 18.12 -24.49
N ARG A 83 9.31 17.89 -23.27
CA ARG A 83 9.69 18.96 -22.33
C ARG A 83 11.12 19.48 -22.58
N PRO A 84 11.39 20.78 -22.40
CA PRO A 84 12.71 21.37 -22.63
C PRO A 84 13.69 21.23 -21.46
N ALA A 85 13.24 20.81 -20.28
CA ALA A 85 14.07 20.70 -19.08
C ALA A 85 15.24 19.71 -19.27
N GLU A 86 16.40 20.01 -18.67
CA GLU A 86 17.60 19.16 -18.82
C GLU A 86 17.43 17.79 -18.12
N THR A 87 16.74 17.80 -16.98
CA THR A 87 16.49 16.62 -16.16
C THR A 87 15.19 16.79 -15.38
N ALA A 88 14.53 15.66 -15.13
CA ALA A 88 13.42 15.59 -14.18
C ALA A 88 13.61 14.45 -13.20
N SER A 89 12.87 14.49 -12.10
CA SER A 89 12.82 13.42 -11.11
C SER A 89 11.42 12.81 -11.07
N LEU A 90 11.36 11.49 -10.91
CA LEU A 90 10.12 10.77 -10.63
C LEU A 90 10.24 10.08 -9.28
N ARG A 91 9.38 10.46 -8.35
CA ARG A 91 9.29 9.86 -7.02
C ARG A 91 8.09 8.92 -6.97
N VAL A 92 8.30 7.70 -6.47
CA VAL A 92 7.23 6.73 -6.27
C VAL A 92 7.18 6.26 -4.82
N THR A 93 6.02 6.40 -4.18
CA THR A 93 5.75 5.84 -2.84
C THR A 93 4.62 4.84 -2.91
N TRP A 94 4.62 3.89 -1.97
CA TRP A 94 3.58 2.88 -1.89
C TRP A 94 3.32 2.44 -0.45
N ILE A 95 2.06 2.40 -0.06
CA ILE A 95 1.59 1.84 1.21
C ILE A 95 0.51 0.82 0.85
N PRO A 96 0.80 -0.49 0.98
CA PRO A 96 -0.19 -1.54 0.71
C PRO A 96 -1.21 -1.62 1.86
N ASP A 97 -2.47 -1.89 1.51
CA ASP A 97 -3.56 -2.13 2.45
C ASP A 97 -3.64 -1.14 3.65
N PRO A 98 -3.55 0.19 3.44
CA PRO A 98 -3.64 1.16 4.52
C PRO A 98 -4.99 1.08 5.23
N LEU A 99 -4.93 1.24 6.54
CA LEU A 99 -6.12 1.42 7.35
C LEU A 99 -6.64 2.85 7.16
N PRO A 100 -7.94 3.05 6.88
CA PRO A 100 -8.49 4.39 6.84
C PRO A 100 -8.35 5.04 8.23
N GLY A 101 -7.91 6.30 8.26
CA GLY A 101 -7.95 7.11 9.47
C GLY A 101 -9.39 7.42 9.86
N PRO A 102 -9.66 7.80 11.13
CA PRO A 102 -11.02 8.07 11.61
C PRO A 102 -11.75 9.18 10.82
N GLU A 103 -11.01 10.16 10.28
CA GLU A 103 -11.55 11.23 9.44
C GLU A 103 -11.99 10.76 8.04
N ALA A 104 -11.49 9.61 7.61
CA ALA A 104 -11.80 8.96 6.33
C ALA A 104 -12.69 7.72 6.51
N ALA A 105 -13.33 7.57 7.68
CA ALA A 105 -14.30 6.51 7.98
C ALA A 105 -15.76 7.01 7.95
N ASP A 106 -15.95 8.33 7.88
CA ASP A 106 -17.25 9.01 7.86
C ASP A 106 -17.56 9.60 6.47
N ARG A 107 -16.65 9.46 5.48
CA ARG A 107 -16.96 9.85 4.11
C ARG A 107 -17.93 8.78 3.59
N THR A 108 -19.09 9.17 3.10
CA THR A 108 -20.19 8.27 2.67
C THR A 108 -19.84 7.31 1.51
N ASN A 109 -18.56 7.24 1.12
CA ASN A 109 -17.99 6.53 -0.01
C ASN A 109 -16.51 6.22 0.28
N ASP A 110 -16.24 5.50 1.37
CA ASP A 110 -14.87 5.30 1.86
C ASP A 110 -13.98 4.53 0.87
N THR A 111 -13.11 5.32 0.26
CA THR A 111 -11.66 5.10 0.19
C THR A 111 -11.22 4.06 -0.85
N TRP A 112 -11.63 2.79 -0.77
CA TRP A 112 -11.16 1.75 -1.71
C TRP A 112 -12.00 1.58 -2.98
N MET A 113 -13.25 2.04 -2.98
CA MET A 113 -14.19 1.70 -4.05
C MET A 113 -13.94 2.43 -5.39
N ARG A 114 -13.01 3.39 -5.45
CA ARG A 114 -12.71 4.14 -6.68
C ARG A 114 -11.50 3.62 -7.44
N THR A 115 -10.65 2.84 -6.81
CA THR A 115 -9.45 2.28 -7.46
C THR A 115 -9.51 0.75 -7.39
N PRO A 116 -9.14 0.03 -8.46
CA PRO A 116 -9.09 -1.43 -8.40
C PRO A 116 -7.93 -1.97 -7.55
N ILE A 117 -7.00 -1.10 -7.11
CA ILE A 117 -5.80 -1.46 -6.37
C ILE A 117 -5.88 -0.89 -4.95
N GLN A 118 -5.81 -1.78 -3.97
CA GLN A 118 -5.87 -1.45 -2.56
C GLN A 118 -4.52 -0.93 -2.02
N ALA A 119 -4.12 0.29 -2.41
CA ALA A 119 -2.97 0.99 -1.83
C ALA A 119 -3.15 2.51 -1.75
N TYR A 120 -2.38 3.15 -0.85
CA TYR A 120 -2.02 4.55 -1.03
C TYR A 120 -0.70 4.64 -1.78
N TYR A 121 -0.62 5.55 -2.74
CA TYR A 121 0.57 5.73 -3.55
C TYR A 121 0.66 7.14 -4.10
N THR A 122 1.88 7.54 -4.40
CA THR A 122 2.21 8.78 -5.10
C THR A 122 3.16 8.42 -6.22
N ILE A 123 2.91 8.90 -7.43
CA ILE A 123 3.84 8.88 -8.57
C ILE A 123 3.95 10.33 -9.03
N HIS A 124 5.09 10.94 -8.73
CA HIS A 124 5.23 12.39 -8.77
C HIS A 124 6.46 12.81 -9.55
N TYR A 125 6.24 13.62 -10.56
CA TYR A 125 7.19 14.18 -11.49
C TYR A 125 7.56 15.60 -11.07
N SER A 126 8.84 15.95 -11.15
CA SER A 126 9.29 17.32 -10.94
C SER A 126 10.46 17.68 -11.83
N GLU A 127 10.42 18.89 -12.39
CA GLU A 127 11.49 19.49 -13.18
C GLU A 127 12.28 20.48 -12.32
N THR A 128 13.53 20.74 -12.70
CA THR A 128 14.35 21.77 -12.05
C THR A 128 13.80 23.18 -12.24
N ASP A 129 12.99 23.37 -13.28
CA ASP A 129 12.57 24.69 -13.75
C ASP A 129 11.26 25.15 -13.11
N GLY A 130 10.61 24.31 -12.28
CA GLY A 130 9.45 24.71 -11.47
C GLY A 130 8.29 23.72 -11.51
N LEU A 131 8.08 23.09 -12.68
CA LEU A 131 6.97 22.18 -12.90
C LEU A 131 7.02 21.00 -11.94
N ASP A 132 5.91 20.74 -11.27
CA ASP A 132 5.80 19.75 -10.21
C ASP A 132 4.38 19.20 -10.21
N CYS A 133 4.25 17.95 -10.67
CA CYS A 133 2.97 17.33 -10.93
C CYS A 133 2.98 15.83 -10.64
N GLY A 134 1.81 15.22 -10.47
CA GLY A 134 1.75 13.79 -10.26
C GLY A 134 0.39 13.24 -9.94
N PHE A 135 0.35 11.92 -9.90
CA PHE A 135 -0.83 11.14 -9.58
C PHE A 135 -0.72 10.60 -8.16
N HIS A 136 -1.76 10.83 -7.38
CA HIS A 136 -1.84 10.45 -5.98
C HIS A 136 -3.10 9.65 -5.71
N CYS A 137 -2.97 8.65 -4.86
CA CYS A 137 -4.09 7.90 -4.30
C CYS A 137 -3.98 7.98 -2.79
N GLU A 138 -4.57 9.02 -2.22
CA GLU A 138 -4.59 9.25 -0.77
C GLU A 138 -5.76 10.18 -0.40
N PRO A 139 -6.19 10.21 0.88
CA PRO A 139 -7.23 11.14 1.31
C PRO A 139 -6.80 12.59 1.10
N ASN A 140 -7.58 13.33 0.33
CA ASN A 140 -7.34 14.75 0.03
C ASN A 140 -8.63 15.57 0.30
N PRO A 141 -8.55 16.79 0.86
CA PRO A 141 -9.72 17.65 1.08
C PRO A 141 -10.23 18.38 -0.19
N HIS A 142 -9.45 18.42 -1.26
CA HIS A 142 -9.73 19.18 -2.48
C HIS A 142 -10.55 18.41 -3.52
N VAL A 143 -10.61 17.07 -3.41
CA VAL A 143 -11.33 16.20 -4.35
C VAL A 143 -12.22 15.20 -3.62
N ASP A 144 -13.31 14.83 -4.27
CA ASP A 144 -14.13 13.70 -3.83
C ASP A 144 -13.46 12.39 -4.29
N GLY A 145 -12.91 11.62 -3.36
CA GLY A 145 -12.23 10.34 -3.64
C GLY A 145 -10.77 10.33 -3.18
N LEU A 146 -10.03 9.28 -3.58
CA LEU A 146 -8.59 9.18 -3.31
C LEU A 146 -7.72 9.52 -4.51
N LEU A 147 -8.13 9.06 -5.69
CA LEU A 147 -7.30 9.16 -6.88
C LEU A 147 -7.46 10.53 -7.53
N HIS A 148 -6.35 11.25 -7.62
CA HIS A 148 -6.30 12.59 -8.19
C HIS A 148 -4.97 12.88 -8.86
N TYR A 149 -5.00 13.81 -9.80
CA TYR A 149 -3.84 14.51 -10.31
C TYR A 149 -3.64 15.80 -9.51
N GLN A 150 -2.39 16.14 -9.26
CA GLN A 150 -1.96 17.36 -8.58
C GLN A 150 -0.87 18.01 -9.42
N GLU A 151 -0.91 19.34 -9.58
CA GLU A 151 0.06 20.08 -10.40
C GLU A 151 0.24 21.52 -9.96
N ARG A 152 1.46 22.03 -10.12
CA ARG A 152 1.80 23.46 -10.16
C ARG A 152 2.84 23.66 -11.26
N ASP A 153 2.74 24.78 -11.97
CA ASP A 153 3.63 25.11 -13.09
C ASP A 153 4.95 25.71 -12.60
N ASP A 154 4.89 26.56 -11.57
CA ASP A 154 6.04 27.17 -10.93
C ASP A 154 6.13 26.84 -9.43
N ALA A 155 7.33 26.94 -8.86
CA ALA A 155 7.58 26.65 -7.44
C ALA A 155 6.80 27.55 -6.47
N ASP A 156 6.45 28.77 -6.91
CA ASP A 156 5.71 29.76 -6.15
C ASP A 156 4.18 29.64 -6.32
N ASP A 157 3.72 28.79 -7.24
CA ASP A 157 2.31 28.59 -7.50
C ASP A 157 1.63 27.68 -6.48
N THR A 158 0.31 27.84 -6.39
CA THR A 158 -0.53 26.94 -5.60
C THR A 158 -0.90 25.73 -6.43
N TYR A 159 -0.85 24.55 -5.81
CA TYR A 159 -1.30 23.32 -6.45
C TYR A 159 -2.78 23.40 -6.87
N THR A 160 -3.04 22.92 -8.07
CA THR A 160 -4.36 22.54 -8.54
C THR A 160 -4.57 21.03 -8.34
N TYR A 161 -5.84 20.61 -8.29
CA TYR A 161 -6.22 19.23 -8.03
C TYR A 161 -7.37 18.83 -8.94
N GLU A 162 -7.25 17.67 -9.57
CA GLU A 162 -8.27 17.13 -10.46
C GLU A 162 -8.54 15.65 -10.14
N PRO A 163 -9.80 15.22 -9.99
CA PRO A 163 -10.10 13.81 -9.83
C PRO A 163 -9.77 13.04 -11.12
N VAL A 164 -9.15 11.87 -11.00
CA VAL A 164 -8.81 11.01 -12.14
C VAL A 164 -9.19 9.56 -11.85
N SER A 165 -9.18 8.71 -12.88
CA SER A 165 -9.51 7.29 -12.76
C SER A 165 -8.59 6.42 -13.61
N PHE A 166 -8.11 5.31 -13.05
CA PHE A 166 -7.34 4.29 -13.76
C PHE A 166 -8.07 2.96 -13.77
N GLY A 167 -7.91 2.21 -14.86
CA GLY A 167 -8.54 0.90 -15.07
C GLY A 167 -7.68 -0.27 -14.59
N ALA A 168 -6.40 -0.02 -14.31
CA ALA A 168 -5.42 -1.02 -13.94
C ALA A 168 -5.82 -1.85 -12.72
N ARG A 169 -5.56 -3.17 -12.81
CA ARG A 169 -5.81 -4.16 -11.75
C ARG A 169 -4.53 -4.81 -11.22
N SER A 170 -3.38 -4.35 -11.70
CA SER A 170 -2.06 -4.78 -11.25
C SER A 170 -1.18 -3.54 -11.05
N VAL A 171 -0.22 -3.64 -10.15
CA VAL A 171 0.66 -2.52 -9.82
C VAL A 171 1.51 -2.10 -11.02
N SER A 172 2.08 -3.08 -11.74
CA SER A 172 2.76 -2.82 -13.01
C SER A 172 1.83 -2.17 -14.05
N GLY A 173 0.58 -2.65 -14.20
CA GLY A 173 -0.37 -2.06 -15.15
C GLY A 173 -0.71 -0.61 -14.82
N LEU A 174 -0.88 -0.30 -13.52
CA LEU A 174 -1.13 1.06 -13.05
C LEU A 174 0.03 1.98 -13.39
N LEU A 175 1.26 1.51 -13.17
CA LEU A 175 2.44 2.31 -13.49
C LEU A 175 2.47 2.70 -14.97
N TRP A 176 2.21 1.76 -15.87
CA TRP A 176 2.19 2.06 -17.30
C TRP A 176 1.05 3.01 -17.68
N GLU A 177 -0.17 2.81 -17.16
CA GLU A 177 -1.28 3.76 -17.36
C GLU A 177 -0.95 5.17 -16.83
N VAL A 178 -0.24 5.26 -15.70
CA VAL A 178 0.20 6.54 -15.12
C VAL A 178 1.29 7.20 -15.95
N MET A 179 2.25 6.43 -16.47
CA MET A 179 3.32 6.97 -17.32
C MET A 179 2.77 7.49 -18.66
N ASP A 180 1.78 6.80 -19.24
CA ASP A 180 1.07 7.26 -20.43
C ASP A 180 0.28 8.54 -20.13
N ALA A 181 -0.50 8.56 -19.03
CA ALA A 181 -1.25 9.74 -18.63
C ALA A 181 -0.34 10.93 -18.27
N LEU A 182 0.85 10.68 -17.71
CA LEU A 182 1.84 11.71 -17.46
C LEU A 182 2.38 12.28 -18.78
N ALA A 183 2.66 11.42 -19.77
CA ALA A 183 3.09 11.88 -21.08
C ALA A 183 2.03 12.78 -21.75
N ASP A 184 0.76 12.39 -21.70
CA ASP A 184 -0.34 13.19 -22.24
C ASP A 184 -0.41 14.57 -21.55
N ARG A 185 -0.29 14.62 -20.22
CA ARG A 185 -0.30 15.89 -19.45
C ARG A 185 0.86 16.80 -19.81
N LEU A 186 2.06 16.24 -19.95
CA LEU A 186 3.27 16.99 -20.20
C LEU A 186 3.38 17.50 -21.64
N ASP A 187 2.76 16.80 -22.60
CA ASP A 187 2.68 17.21 -24.01
C ASP A 187 1.66 18.34 -24.22
N ASP A 188 0.56 18.35 -23.45
CA ASP A 188 -0.48 19.39 -23.51
C ASP A 188 -0.07 20.73 -22.83
N SER A 189 0.99 20.73 -22.02
CA SER A 189 1.53 21.92 -21.35
C SER A 189 2.43 22.75 -22.29
N GLU A 190 1.82 23.46 -23.26
CA GLU A 190 2.49 24.43 -24.14
C GLU A 190 2.97 25.72 -23.45
#